data_AF-A0A6P3S6I8-F1
#
_entry.id   AF-A0A6P3S6I8-F1
#
_cell.length_a   1.000
_cell.length_b   1.000
_cell.length_c   1.000
_cell.angle_alpha   90.00
_cell.angle_beta   90.00
_cell.angle_gamma   90.00
#
_symmetry.space_group_name_H-M   'P 1'
#
loop_
_entity.id
_entity.type
_entity.pdbx_description
1 polymer ?
#
loop_
_entity_poly.entity_id
_entity_poly.type
_entity_poly.pdbx_seq_one_letter_code
_entity_poly.pdbx_strand_id
1 'polypeptide(L)'
;LLPLDGELILASGARFSASDTSSDLDCSAGAPAVFLDPDRFSWHDPRSWRSEAAAHGLFFVDAERVPCRHDDVVFPPDTSFRVDLGPDARTVRVHSVSALGQNFTRDEDLTVFLESRAGRLRFHGPGTLSVGSEACADRSGCVCGNAEVQPGICAALLQPLGGRCPSAACSDALRPQGQCCDLC
;
A
#
# COMPACT_ATOMS: atom_id res chain seq x y z
N LEU A 1 -18.79 8.39 17.52
CA LEU A 1 -17.86 7.54 18.32
C LEU A 1 -16.47 7.73 17.75
N LEU A 2 -15.45 7.87 18.61
CA LEU A 2 -14.06 8.00 18.18
C LEU A 2 -13.31 6.68 18.39
N PRO A 3 -12.22 6.42 17.65
CA PRO A 3 -11.35 5.28 17.91
C PRO A 3 -10.81 5.34 19.35
N LEU A 4 -10.68 4.18 20.00
CA LEU A 4 -10.00 4.06 21.31
C LEU A 4 -8.52 4.45 21.19
N ASP A 5 -7.89 3.97 20.11
CA ASP A 5 -6.51 4.26 19.75
C ASP A 5 -6.47 4.78 18.31
N GLY A 6 -6.40 6.10 18.17
CA GLY A 6 -6.33 6.76 16.88
C GLY A 6 -6.07 8.25 17.01
N GLU A 7 -6.16 8.93 15.89
CA GLU A 7 -6.08 10.39 15.80
C GLU A 7 -7.00 10.90 14.68
N LEU A 8 -7.56 12.10 14.85
CA LEU A 8 -8.22 12.84 13.78
C LEU A 8 -7.36 14.06 13.47
N ILE A 9 -6.76 14.07 12.29
CA ILE A 9 -5.88 15.16 11.84
C ILE A 9 -6.76 16.26 11.25
N LEU A 10 -6.76 17.44 11.88
CA LEU A 10 -7.51 18.60 11.41
C LEU A 10 -6.64 19.48 10.52
N ALA A 11 -6.65 19.18 9.22
CA ALA A 11 -6.03 20.03 8.21
C ALA A 11 -6.73 21.40 8.10
N SER A 12 -6.11 22.35 7.41
CA SER A 12 -6.71 23.66 7.16
C SER A 12 -8.10 23.52 6.53
N GLY A 13 -9.12 24.09 7.18
CA GLY A 13 -10.52 24.01 6.75
C GLY A 13 -11.33 22.87 7.37
N ALA A 14 -10.71 21.93 8.08
CA ALA A 14 -11.43 20.89 8.79
C ALA A 14 -12.24 21.48 9.96
N ARG A 15 -13.50 21.06 10.10
CA ARG A 15 -14.40 21.51 11.16
C ARG A 15 -15.35 20.41 11.60
N PHE A 16 -15.68 20.43 12.89
CA PHE A 16 -16.83 19.74 13.44
C PHE A 16 -17.80 20.80 13.97
N SER A 17 -19.09 20.62 13.73
CA SER A 17 -20.16 21.47 14.24
C SER A 17 -21.30 20.61 14.77
N ALA A 18 -22.07 21.16 15.71
CA ALA A 18 -23.33 20.56 16.11
C ALA A 18 -24.33 20.57 14.94
N SER A 19 -25.22 19.58 14.88
CA SER A 19 -26.27 19.50 13.87
C SER A 19 -27.27 20.65 14.04
N ASP A 20 -27.62 21.32 12.94
CA ASP A 20 -28.71 22.28 12.88
C ASP A 20 -29.93 21.59 12.28
N THR A 21 -31.04 21.58 13.03
CA THR A 21 -32.28 20.90 12.64
C THR A 21 -32.94 21.53 11.40
N SER A 22 -32.49 22.70 10.96
CA SER A 22 -33.00 23.39 9.77
C SER A 22 -32.36 22.94 8.45
N SER A 23 -31.14 22.36 8.46
CA SER A 23 -30.40 21.96 7.26
C SER A 23 -30.26 20.45 7.05
N ASP A 24 -30.42 19.64 8.11
CA ASP A 24 -29.99 18.23 8.11
C ASP A 24 -31.16 17.22 8.05
N LEU A 25 -32.27 17.60 7.42
CA LEU A 25 -33.49 16.77 7.34
C LEU A 25 -33.23 15.37 6.74
N ASP A 26 -32.36 15.27 5.73
CA ASP A 26 -32.02 14.00 5.08
C ASP A 26 -31.06 13.11 5.90
N CYS A 27 -30.19 13.71 6.74
CA CYS A 27 -29.23 12.95 7.55
C CYS A 27 -29.85 12.45 8.87
N SER A 28 -30.89 13.12 9.37
CA SER A 28 -31.47 12.88 10.69
C SER A 28 -32.24 11.55 10.84
N ALA A 29 -32.68 10.94 9.72
CA ALA A 29 -33.43 9.69 9.70
C ALA A 29 -32.61 8.45 9.26
N GLY A 30 -31.34 8.65 8.87
CA GLY A 30 -30.47 7.60 8.33
C GLY A 30 -29.67 6.85 9.41
N ALA A 31 -29.21 5.65 9.06
CA ALA A 31 -28.22 4.94 9.88
C ALA A 31 -26.90 5.73 9.93
N PRO A 32 -26.16 5.69 11.06
CA PRO A 32 -24.89 6.41 11.18
C PRO A 32 -23.89 5.91 10.13
N ALA A 33 -23.15 6.83 9.53
CA ALA A 33 -22.03 6.47 8.66
C ALA A 33 -20.95 5.75 9.49
N VAL A 34 -20.53 4.58 9.01
CA VAL A 34 -19.50 3.76 9.66
C VAL A 34 -18.22 3.81 8.81
N PHE A 35 -17.09 4.07 9.47
CA PHE A 35 -15.79 4.03 8.82
C PHE A 35 -15.46 2.58 8.42
N LEU A 36 -15.08 2.38 7.16
CA LEU A 36 -14.66 1.06 6.67
C LEU A 36 -13.41 0.60 7.39
N ASP A 37 -13.21 -0.72 7.47
CA ASP A 37 -12.05 -1.33 8.11
C ASP A 37 -10.73 -0.73 7.59
N PRO A 38 -9.98 0.03 8.42
CA PRO A 38 -8.74 0.67 8.00
C PRO A 38 -7.59 -0.32 7.77
N ASP A 39 -7.71 -1.57 8.22
CA ASP A 39 -6.65 -2.60 8.13
C ASP A 39 -6.68 -3.34 6.78
N ARG A 40 -7.65 -3.03 5.91
CA ARG A 40 -7.85 -3.70 4.60
C ARG A 40 -6.75 -3.46 3.56
N PHE A 41 -5.82 -2.54 3.80
CA PHE A 41 -4.84 -2.11 2.80
C PHE A 41 -3.52 -2.86 2.98
N SER A 42 -3.23 -3.77 2.05
CA SER A 42 -1.98 -4.54 2.06
C SER A 42 -0.87 -3.85 1.27
N TRP A 43 0.36 -3.88 1.80
CA TRP A 43 1.58 -3.54 1.07
C TRP A 43 1.71 -4.35 -0.22
N HIS A 44 1.25 -5.60 -0.21
CA HIS A 44 1.39 -6.51 -1.33
C HIS A 44 0.28 -6.38 -2.38
N ASP A 45 -0.66 -5.43 -2.26
CA ASP A 45 -1.69 -5.22 -3.28
C ASP A 45 -1.19 -4.30 -4.42
N PRO A 46 -1.04 -4.80 -5.66
CA PRO A 46 -0.62 -4.01 -6.82
C PRO A 46 -1.50 -2.81 -7.18
N ARG A 47 -2.70 -2.71 -6.59
CA ARG A 47 -3.66 -1.62 -6.84
C ARG A 47 -3.50 -0.46 -5.88
N SER A 48 -2.78 -0.66 -4.78
CA SER A 48 -2.49 0.37 -3.77
C SER A 48 -1.30 1.24 -4.14
N TRP A 49 -0.59 0.90 -5.21
CA TRP A 49 0.66 1.54 -5.62
C TRP A 49 0.54 2.17 -7.00
N ARG A 50 1.32 3.23 -7.19
CA ARG A 50 1.45 3.93 -8.47
C ARG A 50 2.92 4.22 -8.73
N SER A 51 3.43 3.76 -9.86
CA SER A 51 4.78 4.11 -10.33
C SER A 51 4.78 5.47 -11.02
N GLU A 52 5.80 6.29 -10.78
CA GLU A 52 6.03 7.53 -11.54
C GLU A 52 6.46 7.26 -12.98
N ALA A 53 7.06 6.09 -13.24
CA ALA A 53 7.45 5.67 -14.59
C ALA A 53 6.26 5.17 -15.43
N ALA A 54 5.04 5.19 -14.88
CA ALA A 54 3.83 4.87 -15.63
C ALA A 54 3.60 5.92 -16.73
N ALA A 55 3.99 5.59 -17.96
CA ALA A 55 3.75 6.38 -19.16
C ALA A 55 2.70 5.73 -20.05
N HIS A 56 2.13 6.50 -20.99
CA HIS A 56 1.16 5.98 -21.93
C HIS A 56 1.77 4.85 -22.78
N GLY A 57 1.12 3.68 -22.78
CA GLY A 57 1.60 2.48 -23.47
C GLY A 57 2.63 1.64 -22.71
N LEU A 58 3.01 2.02 -21.49
CA LEU A 58 3.85 1.19 -20.62
C LEU A 58 3.00 0.50 -19.55
N PHE A 59 3.31 -0.76 -19.27
CA PHE A 59 2.74 -1.53 -18.18
C PHE A 59 3.84 -2.29 -17.44
N PHE A 60 3.55 -2.65 -16.20
CA PHE A 60 4.41 -3.46 -15.35
C PHE A 60 3.67 -4.76 -15.02
N VAL A 61 4.40 -5.87 -14.92
CA VAL A 61 3.84 -7.14 -14.44
C VAL A 61 3.43 -7.00 -12.97
N ASP A 62 2.50 -7.83 -12.51
CA ASP A 62 1.89 -7.68 -11.17
C ASP A 62 2.91 -7.63 -10.02
N ALA A 63 4.00 -8.41 -10.09
CA ALA A 63 5.06 -8.42 -9.08
C ALA A 63 5.94 -7.16 -9.05
N GLU A 64 5.93 -6.37 -10.12
CA GLU A 64 6.68 -5.10 -10.26
C GLU A 64 5.79 -3.87 -10.06
N ARG A 65 4.49 -4.08 -9.82
CA ARG A 65 3.53 -3.02 -9.51
C ARG A 65 3.49 -2.67 -8.02
N VAL A 66 4.05 -3.54 -7.17
CA VAL A 66 4.34 -3.23 -5.77
C VAL A 66 5.82 -2.83 -5.65
N PRO A 67 6.24 -2.07 -4.61
CA PRO A 67 7.60 -1.58 -4.50
C PRO A 67 8.66 -2.67 -4.65
N CYS A 68 9.65 -2.41 -5.50
CA CYS A 68 10.82 -3.25 -5.71
C CYS A 68 11.96 -2.88 -4.73
N ARG A 69 12.98 -3.74 -4.68
CA ARG A 69 14.15 -3.60 -3.80
C ARG A 69 14.87 -2.25 -3.93
N HIS A 70 14.90 -1.69 -5.14
CA HIS A 70 15.62 -0.46 -5.43
C HIS A 70 14.71 0.77 -5.56
N ASP A 71 13.44 0.65 -5.19
CA ASP A 71 12.47 1.73 -5.32
C ASP A 71 12.47 2.65 -4.09
N ASP A 72 12.17 3.92 -4.35
CA ASP A 72 11.85 4.90 -3.32
C ASP A 72 10.35 4.91 -3.07
N VAL A 73 9.94 4.53 -1.86
CA VAL A 73 8.53 4.48 -1.47
C VAL A 73 8.09 5.82 -0.92
N VAL A 74 6.99 6.38 -1.44
CA VAL A 74 6.46 7.67 -0.99
C VAL A 74 5.03 7.52 -0.50
N PHE A 75 4.81 7.86 0.76
CA PHE A 75 3.49 8.11 1.32
C PHE A 75 3.21 9.63 1.32
N PRO A 76 2.23 10.12 0.53
CA PRO A 76 2.01 11.56 0.37
C PRO A 76 1.72 12.27 1.70
N PRO A 77 2.40 13.38 2.01
CA PRO A 77 2.34 14.05 3.31
C PRO A 77 1.01 14.75 3.60
N ASP A 78 0.23 15.03 2.55
CA ASP A 78 -1.09 15.67 2.60
C ASP A 78 -2.24 14.68 2.82
N THR A 79 -1.92 13.39 2.99
CA THR A 79 -2.91 12.32 3.22
C THR A 79 -2.57 11.50 4.48
N SER A 80 -3.60 10.96 5.13
CA SER A 80 -3.41 9.90 6.12
C SER A 80 -3.49 8.54 5.45
N PHE A 81 -2.71 7.59 5.94
CA PHE A 81 -2.65 6.24 5.39
C PHE A 81 -2.51 5.21 6.50
N ARG A 82 -2.84 3.96 6.17
CA ARG A 82 -2.56 2.80 6.99
C ARG A 82 -2.30 1.61 6.09
N VAL A 83 -1.24 0.84 6.36
CA VAL A 83 -0.78 -0.26 5.52
C VAL A 83 -0.39 -1.47 6.36
N ASP A 84 -0.83 -2.64 5.94
CA ASP A 84 -0.47 -3.96 6.46
C ASP A 84 0.78 -4.48 5.72
N LEU A 85 1.82 -4.80 6.47
CA LEU A 85 3.07 -5.37 5.96
C LEU A 85 2.98 -6.88 5.65
N GLY A 86 1.81 -7.50 5.86
CA GLY A 86 1.56 -8.89 5.52
C GLY A 86 2.07 -9.88 6.57
N PRO A 87 2.08 -11.20 6.25
CA PRO A 87 2.32 -12.26 7.22
C PRO A 87 3.77 -12.33 7.75
N ASP A 88 3.90 -12.80 9.00
CA ASP A 88 5.17 -13.01 9.73
C ASP A 88 6.18 -13.82 8.90
N ALA A 89 7.46 -13.46 9.03
CA ALA A 89 8.65 -14.01 8.37
C ALA A 89 9.08 -13.39 7.02
N ARG A 90 8.34 -12.43 6.45
CA ARG A 90 8.75 -11.75 5.21
C ARG A 90 9.21 -10.33 5.50
N THR A 91 10.46 -10.03 5.15
CA THR A 91 11.01 -8.68 5.20
C THR A 91 10.83 -8.02 3.85
N VAL A 92 10.02 -6.97 3.81
CA VAL A 92 10.00 -6.02 2.70
C VAL A 92 11.28 -5.20 2.78
N ARG A 93 12.02 -5.13 1.68
CA ARG A 93 13.22 -4.29 1.56
C ARG A 93 13.08 -3.39 0.36
N VAL A 94 13.27 -2.10 0.56
CA VAL A 94 13.23 -1.06 -0.48
C VAL A 94 14.46 -0.15 -0.36
N HIS A 95 14.64 0.81 -1.26
CA HIS A 95 15.78 1.73 -1.18
C HIS A 95 15.56 2.78 -0.09
N SER A 96 14.40 3.46 -0.13
CA SER A 96 14.02 4.43 0.89
C SER A 96 12.51 4.45 1.14
N VAL A 97 12.11 5.03 2.28
CA VAL A 97 10.71 5.26 2.63
C VAL A 97 10.53 6.71 3.04
N SER A 98 9.69 7.45 2.32
CA SER A 98 9.27 8.80 2.66
C SER A 98 7.88 8.80 3.27
N ALA A 99 7.77 9.21 4.53
CA ALA A 99 6.49 9.30 5.25
C ALA A 99 6.51 10.48 6.24
N LEU A 100 5.39 11.19 6.38
CA LEU A 100 5.25 12.33 7.31
C LEU A 100 6.31 13.42 7.13
N GLY A 101 6.74 13.66 5.89
CA GLY A 101 7.78 14.66 5.58
C GLY A 101 9.20 14.24 5.98
N GLN A 102 9.40 13.00 6.44
CA GLN A 102 10.71 12.42 6.70
C GLN A 102 11.06 11.42 5.58
N ASN A 103 12.35 11.29 5.27
CA ASN A 103 12.85 10.28 4.34
C ASN A 103 13.83 9.35 5.06
N PHE A 104 13.47 8.07 5.16
CA PHE A 104 14.22 7.03 5.84
C PHE A 104 15.08 6.26 4.83
N THR A 105 16.39 6.34 5.01
CA THR A 105 17.40 5.65 4.17
C THR A 105 18.29 4.69 4.98
N ARG A 106 18.07 4.63 6.29
CA ARG A 106 18.78 3.76 7.23
C ARG A 106 17.79 2.97 8.08
N ASP A 107 18.06 1.68 8.25
CA ASP A 107 17.20 0.77 9.03
C ASP A 107 17.02 1.23 10.48
N GLU A 108 18.06 1.80 11.09
CA GLU A 108 18.04 2.32 12.47
C GLU A 108 16.98 3.42 12.66
N ASP A 109 16.95 4.40 11.75
CA ASP A 109 16.00 5.52 11.80
C ASP A 109 14.57 5.04 11.51
N LEU A 110 14.42 4.14 10.54
CA LEU A 110 13.12 3.57 10.18
C LEU A 110 12.54 2.74 11.32
N THR A 111 13.37 1.93 11.98
CA THR A 111 12.94 1.07 13.10
C THR A 111 12.40 1.91 14.25
N VAL A 112 13.13 2.96 14.65
CA VAL A 112 12.68 3.90 15.69
C VAL A 112 11.35 4.55 15.31
N PHE A 113 11.16 4.91 14.03
CA PHE A 113 9.90 5.47 13.56
C PHE A 113 8.75 4.45 13.60
N LEU A 114 8.95 3.23 13.12
CA LEU A 114 7.93 2.17 13.10
C LEU A 114 7.49 1.79 14.52
N GLU A 115 8.42 1.80 15.48
CA GLU A 115 8.14 1.55 16.89
C GLU A 115 7.43 2.73 17.58
N SER A 116 7.47 3.93 17.01
CA SER A 116 6.77 5.11 17.57
C SER A 116 5.24 4.99 17.45
N ARG A 117 4.49 5.79 18.23
CA ARG A 117 3.02 5.85 18.09
C ARG A 117 2.60 6.25 16.67
N ALA A 118 3.30 7.21 16.06
CA ALA A 118 3.00 7.69 14.71
C ALA A 118 3.17 6.58 13.66
N GLY A 119 4.25 5.78 13.80
CA GLY A 119 4.53 4.60 12.99
C GLY A 119 3.44 3.53 13.15
N ARG A 120 3.15 3.08 14.38
CA ARG A 120 2.15 2.02 14.66
C ARG A 120 0.71 2.36 14.24
N LEU A 121 0.36 3.65 14.18
CA LEU A 121 -0.93 4.08 13.62
C LEU A 121 -1.03 3.87 12.10
N ARG A 122 0.11 3.87 11.40
CA ARG A 122 0.22 3.84 9.93
C ARG A 122 0.72 2.51 9.38
N PHE A 123 1.60 1.83 10.10
CA PHE A 123 2.18 0.54 9.72
C PHE A 123 1.75 -0.48 10.75
N HIS A 124 1.24 -1.61 10.27
CA HIS A 124 0.81 -2.72 11.10
C HIS A 124 1.04 -4.04 10.38
N GLY A 125 0.63 -5.11 11.03
CA GLY A 125 0.87 -6.46 10.56
C GLY A 125 2.19 -7.03 11.09
N PRO A 126 2.33 -8.35 11.00
CA PRO A 126 3.53 -9.05 11.48
C PRO A 126 4.78 -8.91 10.57
N GLY A 127 4.61 -8.57 9.29
CA GLY A 127 5.74 -8.37 8.37
C GLY A 127 6.70 -7.26 8.81
N THR A 128 7.94 -7.32 8.34
CA THR A 128 8.96 -6.29 8.65
C THR A 128 9.29 -5.45 7.43
N LEU A 129 9.65 -4.18 7.65
CA LEU A 129 10.05 -3.24 6.62
C LEU A 129 11.47 -2.76 6.89
N SER A 130 12.31 -2.80 5.86
CA SER A 130 13.71 -2.38 5.90
C SER A 130 14.06 -1.53 4.68
N VAL A 131 15.10 -0.72 4.81
CA VAL A 131 15.65 0.15 3.78
C VAL A 131 17.11 -0.21 3.52
N GLY A 132 17.58 0.00 2.29
CA GLY A 132 18.96 -0.26 1.90
C GLY A 132 19.49 0.81 0.95
N SER A 133 20.70 1.29 1.20
CA SER A 133 21.32 2.38 0.45
C SER A 133 21.89 1.99 -0.93
N GLU A 134 21.63 0.77 -1.41
CA GLU A 134 22.19 0.28 -2.67
C GLU A 134 21.23 0.55 -3.84
N ALA A 135 21.55 1.57 -4.64
CA ALA A 135 20.94 1.77 -5.94
C ALA A 135 21.35 0.67 -6.94
N CYS A 136 20.51 0.42 -7.95
CA CYS A 136 20.88 -0.48 -9.04
C CYS A 136 22.02 0.14 -9.89
N ALA A 137 23.22 -0.42 -9.78
CA ALA A 137 24.39 0.04 -10.53
C ALA A 137 24.53 -0.60 -11.92
N ASP A 138 23.78 -1.67 -12.21
CA ASP A 138 23.82 -2.41 -13.47
C ASP A 138 22.98 -1.71 -14.54
N ARG A 139 23.59 -1.43 -15.69
CA ARG A 139 22.93 -0.77 -16.83
C ARG A 139 21.93 -1.66 -17.56
N SER A 140 22.03 -2.99 -17.41
CA SER A 140 21.04 -3.93 -17.93
C SER A 140 19.77 -3.98 -17.07
N GLY A 141 19.77 -3.32 -15.91
CA GLY A 141 18.69 -3.32 -14.94
C GLY A 141 18.91 -4.31 -13.81
N CYS A 142 18.06 -4.21 -12.80
CA CYS A 142 18.06 -5.10 -11.64
C CYS A 142 16.71 -5.80 -11.53
N VAL A 143 16.72 -7.04 -11.03
CA VAL A 143 15.48 -7.73 -10.69
C VAL A 143 14.75 -6.98 -9.58
N CYS A 144 13.42 -6.95 -9.66
CA CYS A 144 12.59 -6.27 -8.67
C CYS A 144 12.78 -6.82 -7.24
N GLY A 145 13.08 -8.11 -7.10
CA GLY A 145 13.28 -8.77 -5.80
C GLY A 145 12.00 -9.35 -5.18
N ASN A 146 10.87 -9.28 -5.89
CA ASN A 146 9.57 -9.73 -5.39
C ASN A 146 9.20 -11.18 -5.73
N ALA A 147 10.11 -11.96 -6.30
CA ALA A 147 9.82 -13.33 -6.75
C ALA A 147 9.32 -14.24 -5.62
N GLU A 148 9.94 -14.17 -4.44
CA GLU A 148 9.55 -15.00 -3.29
C GLU A 148 8.19 -14.58 -2.70
N VAL A 149 7.84 -13.29 -2.81
CA VAL A 149 6.59 -12.71 -2.28
C VAL A 149 5.46 -12.66 -3.31
N GLN A 150 5.71 -13.07 -4.56
CA GLN A 150 4.70 -13.11 -5.62
C GLN A 150 3.41 -13.85 -5.23
N PRO A 151 3.43 -15.00 -4.51
CA PRO A 151 2.19 -15.63 -4.04
C PRO A 151 1.32 -14.72 -3.16
N GLY A 152 1.94 -13.94 -2.27
CA GLY A 152 1.24 -12.96 -1.43
C GLY A 152 0.69 -11.78 -2.24
N ILE A 153 1.46 -11.32 -3.23
CA ILE A 153 1.04 -10.27 -4.16
C ILE A 153 -0.20 -10.71 -4.95
N CYS A 154 -0.17 -11.91 -5.51
CA CYS A 154 -1.30 -12.45 -6.27
C CYS A 154 -2.52 -12.72 -5.39
N ALA A 155 -2.33 -13.20 -4.16
CA ALA A 155 -3.43 -13.37 -3.21
C ALA A 155 -4.11 -12.02 -2.89
N ALA A 156 -3.34 -10.96 -2.66
CA ALA A 156 -3.87 -9.62 -2.42
C ALA A 156 -4.61 -9.06 -3.66
N LEU A 157 -4.01 -9.17 -4.85
CA LEU A 157 -4.61 -8.72 -6.11
C LEU A 157 -5.94 -9.41 -6.41
N LEU A 158 -6.02 -10.73 -6.16
CA LEU A 158 -7.17 -11.55 -6.51
C LEU A 158 -8.21 -11.65 -5.39
N GLN A 159 -7.98 -11.06 -4.22
CA GLN A 159 -8.91 -11.12 -3.08
C GLN A 159 -10.36 -10.73 -3.47
N PRO A 160 -10.61 -9.65 -4.25
CA PRO A 160 -11.97 -9.29 -4.65
C PRO A 160 -12.60 -10.27 -5.64
N LEU A 161 -11.80 -11.10 -6.31
CA LEU A 161 -12.23 -12.14 -7.25
C LEU A 161 -12.32 -13.53 -6.57
N GLY A 162 -12.26 -13.58 -5.23
CA GLY A 162 -12.27 -14.83 -4.48
C GLY A 162 -10.97 -15.65 -4.63
N GLY A 163 -9.85 -14.99 -4.92
CA GLY A 163 -8.52 -15.62 -5.01
C GLY A 163 -8.28 -16.41 -6.29
N ARG A 164 -9.11 -16.22 -7.33
CA ARG A 164 -9.00 -16.96 -8.60
C ARG A 164 -8.75 -16.03 -9.76
N CYS A 165 -7.86 -16.46 -10.65
CA CYS A 165 -7.64 -15.76 -11.91
C CYS A 165 -8.86 -15.90 -12.82
N PRO A 166 -9.31 -14.82 -13.47
CA PRO A 166 -10.26 -14.92 -14.56
C PRO A 166 -9.63 -15.67 -15.74
N SER A 167 -10.45 -16.36 -16.52
CA SER A 167 -9.98 -17.04 -17.74
C SER A 167 -9.54 -16.01 -18.80
N ALA A 168 -8.38 -16.23 -19.40
CA ALA A 168 -7.93 -15.46 -20.56
C ALA A 168 -8.82 -15.73 -21.78
N ALA A 169 -9.00 -14.73 -22.64
CA ALA A 169 -9.88 -14.79 -23.82
C ALA A 169 -9.16 -15.32 -25.08
N CYS A 170 -8.23 -16.26 -24.92
CA CYS A 170 -7.46 -16.88 -26.01
C CYS A 170 -7.10 -18.34 -25.67
N SER A 171 -6.80 -19.16 -26.69
CA SER A 171 -6.47 -20.58 -26.53
C SER A 171 -5.11 -20.82 -25.90
N ASP A 172 -4.12 -20.04 -26.31
CA ASP A 172 -2.70 -20.22 -25.97
C ASP A 172 -2.21 -19.07 -25.10
N ALA A 173 -2.91 -18.88 -23.97
CA ALA A 173 -2.64 -17.80 -23.05
C ALA A 173 -1.26 -17.97 -22.39
N LEU A 174 -0.59 -16.84 -22.12
CA LEU A 174 0.74 -16.82 -21.55
C LEU A 174 0.71 -16.25 -20.13
N ARG A 175 1.63 -16.72 -19.29
CA ARG A 175 1.90 -16.13 -17.97
C ARG A 175 3.35 -15.68 -17.90
N PRO A 176 3.63 -14.39 -18.19
CA PRO A 176 4.97 -13.85 -18.01
C PRO A 176 5.46 -13.98 -16.56
N GLN A 177 6.77 -14.01 -16.38
CA GLN A 177 7.35 -13.96 -15.03
C GLN A 177 6.90 -12.68 -14.31
N GLY A 178 6.48 -12.83 -13.06
CA GLY A 178 5.92 -11.73 -12.27
C GLY A 178 4.43 -11.47 -12.49
N GLN A 179 3.77 -12.10 -13.47
CA GLN A 179 2.33 -11.96 -13.68
C GLN A 179 1.53 -12.99 -12.87
N CYS A 180 0.39 -12.58 -12.30
CA CYS A 180 -0.45 -13.47 -11.50
C CYS A 180 -1.36 -14.37 -12.34
N CYS A 181 -1.95 -13.83 -13.40
CA CYS A 181 -2.93 -14.51 -14.25
C CYS A 181 -2.47 -14.60 -15.69
N ASP A 182 -3.07 -15.55 -16.42
CA ASP A 182 -2.81 -15.69 -17.85
C ASP A 182 -3.36 -14.50 -18.63
N LEU A 183 -2.64 -14.10 -19.67
CA LEU A 183 -3.00 -12.99 -20.54
C LEU A 183 -2.83 -13.34 -22.02
N CYS A 184 -3.50 -12.52 -22.82
CA CYS A 184 -3.37 -12.37 -24.27
C CYS A 184 -2.89 -10.92 -24.48
#